data_AF-A0A240EE60-F1
#
_entry.id   AF-A0A240EE60-F1
#
_cell.length_a   1.000
_cell.length_b   1.000
_cell.length_c   1.000
_cell.angle_alpha   90.00
_cell.angle_beta   90.00
_cell.angle_gamma   90.00
#
_symmetry.space_group_name_H-M   'P 1'
#
loop_
_entity.id
_entity.type
_entity.pdbx_description
1 polymer ?
#
loop_
_entity_poly.entity_id
_entity_poly.type
_entity_poly.pdbx_seq_one_letter_code
_entity_poly.pdbx_strand_id
1 'polypeptide(L)'
;QNQAQLDTLLTELTGLKQQYDLINDQQIPLSEEVYQKTLLGFKVGKYSITDVQQASQQLQQQRLNKIQILKRAWQTSFDAKSLAFGIDSSVITSPDAIMQINQNLWQTTQQLNTVLGAE
;
A
#
# COMPACT_ATOMS: atom_id res chain seq x y z
N GLN A 1 16.55 -10.57 14.66
CA GLN A 1 16.34 -10.49 13.20
C GLN A 1 14.94 -9.95 12.86
N ASN A 2 13.87 -10.47 13.47
CA ASN A 2 12.49 -10.00 13.20
C ASN A 2 12.25 -8.51 13.52
N GLN A 3 12.85 -7.95 14.58
CA GLN A 3 12.69 -6.53 14.92
C GLN A 3 13.25 -5.59 13.82
N ALA A 4 14.46 -5.84 13.32
CA ALA A 4 15.07 -5.02 12.29
C ALA A 4 14.30 -5.09 10.95
N GLN A 5 13.73 -6.26 10.64
CA GLN A 5 12.84 -6.43 9.48
C GLN A 5 11.54 -5.65 9.66
N LEU A 6 10.95 -5.66 10.86
CA LEU A 6 9.76 -4.87 11.19
C LEU A 6 10.04 -3.37 11.05
N ASP A 7 11.15 -2.88 11.61
CA ASP A 7 11.54 -1.47 11.54
C ASP A 7 11.74 -1.01 10.07
N THR A 8 12.27 -1.90 9.22
CA THR A 8 12.41 -1.66 7.79
C THR A 8 11.05 -1.51 7.11
N LEU A 9 10.09 -2.40 7.39
CA LEU A 9 8.73 -2.35 6.83
C LEU A 9 7.97 -1.10 7.30
N LEU A 10 8.15 -0.69 8.56
CA LEU A 10 7.55 0.55 9.09
C LEU A 10 8.15 1.80 8.43
N THR A 11 9.45 1.78 8.15
CA THR A 11 10.12 2.85 7.41
C THR A 11 9.61 2.92 5.97
N GLU A 12 9.47 1.77 5.30
CA GLU A 12 8.87 1.69 3.95
C GLU A 12 7.44 2.24 3.94
N LEU A 13 6.60 1.89 4.92
CA LEU A 13 5.24 2.43 5.05
C LEU A 13 5.23 3.95 5.20
N THR A 14 6.15 4.50 5.98
CA THR A 14 6.29 5.95 6.15
C THR A 14 6.64 6.62 4.82
N GLY A 15 7.58 6.04 4.06
CA GLY A 15 7.92 6.52 2.73
C GLY A 15 6.76 6.43 1.73
N LEU A 16 6.03 5.31 1.72
CA LEU A 16 4.85 5.13 0.86
C LEU A 16 3.75 6.14 1.19
N LYS A 17 3.55 6.47 2.47
CA LYS A 17 2.63 7.52 2.87
C LYS A 17 3.05 8.88 2.32
N GLN A 18 4.32 9.26 2.45
CA GLN A 18 4.81 10.54 1.91
C GLN A 18 4.62 10.62 0.39
N GLN A 19 4.89 9.53 -0.32
CA GLN A 19 4.66 9.47 -1.77
C GLN A 19 3.17 9.58 -2.11
N TYR A 20 2.30 8.91 -1.34
CA TYR A 20 0.86 9.03 -1.52
C TYR A 20 0.38 10.48 -1.34
N ASP A 21 0.80 11.13 -0.25
CA ASP A 21 0.41 12.51 0.07
C ASP A 21 0.88 13.46 -1.05
N LEU A 22 2.11 13.30 -1.55
CA LEU A 22 2.64 14.07 -2.69
C LEU A 22 1.78 13.89 -3.97
N ILE A 23 1.43 12.66 -4.32
CA ILE A 23 0.62 12.41 -5.52
C ILE A 23 -0.79 12.95 -5.36
N ASN A 24 -1.40 12.72 -4.20
CA ASN A 24 -2.78 13.08 -3.92
C ASN A 24 -2.98 14.59 -3.86
N ASP A 25 -2.08 15.29 -3.18
CA ASP A 25 -2.28 16.70 -2.83
C ASP A 25 -1.65 17.65 -3.86
N GLN A 26 -0.71 17.17 -4.68
CA GLN A 26 0.02 18.01 -5.63
C GLN A 26 -0.05 17.50 -7.06
N GLN A 27 0.41 16.27 -7.33
CA GLN A 27 0.63 15.82 -8.72
C GLN A 27 -0.67 15.58 -9.49
N ILE A 28 -1.68 14.96 -8.88
CA ILE A 28 -3.00 14.76 -9.51
C ILE A 28 -3.71 16.11 -9.73
N PRO A 29 -3.83 17.00 -8.73
CA PRO A 29 -4.42 18.33 -8.93
C PRO A 29 -3.74 19.13 -10.04
N LEU A 30 -2.41 19.13 -10.09
CA LEU A 30 -1.66 19.82 -11.16
C LEU A 30 -1.94 19.21 -12.53
N SER A 31 -1.97 17.87 -12.62
CA SER A 31 -2.26 17.17 -13.88
C SER A 31 -3.70 17.42 -14.36
N GLU A 32 -4.64 17.55 -13.43
CA GLU A 32 -6.02 17.94 -13.73
C GLU A 32 -6.05 19.37 -14.28
N GLU A 33 -5.35 20.32 -13.64
CA GLU A 33 -5.26 21.70 -14.11
C GLU A 33 -4.68 21.80 -15.53
N VAL A 34 -3.60 21.05 -15.80
CA VAL A 34 -3.00 20.96 -17.14
C VAL A 34 -4.01 20.41 -18.15
N TYR A 35 -4.69 19.30 -17.84
CA TYR A 35 -5.71 18.74 -18.71
C TYR A 35 -6.83 19.75 -19.02
N GLN A 36 -7.37 20.42 -18.00
CA GLN A 36 -8.44 21.40 -18.16
C GLN A 36 -8.01 22.60 -19.00
N LYS A 37 -6.81 23.14 -18.75
CA LYS A 37 -6.24 24.25 -19.53
C LYS A 37 -5.98 23.86 -20.98
N THR A 38 -5.46 22.66 -21.22
CA THR A 38 -5.23 22.14 -22.57
C THR A 38 -6.55 21.94 -23.31
N LEU A 39 -7.58 21.39 -22.64
CA LEU A 39 -8.91 21.25 -23.19
C LEU A 39 -9.54 22.60 -23.55
N LEU A 40 -9.40 23.61 -22.69
CA LEU A 40 -9.86 24.97 -22.98
C LEU A 40 -9.13 25.55 -24.19
N GLY A 41 -7.80 25.41 -24.24
CA GLY A 41 -7.00 25.89 -25.36
C GLY A 41 -7.36 25.18 -26.67
N PHE A 42 -7.68 23.88 -26.66
CA PHE A 42 -8.21 23.17 -27.82
C PHE A 42 -9.54 23.74 -28.30
N LYS A 43 -10.49 24.01 -27.38
CA LYS A 43 -11.80 24.61 -27.73
C LYS A 43 -11.68 25.96 -28.43
N VAL A 44 -10.62 26.72 -28.15
CA VAL A 44 -10.33 28.01 -28.79
C VAL A 44 -9.27 27.92 -29.90
N GLY A 45 -8.89 26.71 -30.32
CA GLY A 45 -7.95 26.48 -31.43
C GLY A 45 -6.46 26.70 -31.12
N LYS A 46 -6.09 26.91 -29.85
CA LYS A 46 -4.70 27.09 -29.40
C LYS A 46 -3.93 25.76 -29.29
N TYR A 47 -4.61 24.67 -28.95
CA TYR A 47 -4.02 23.33 -28.86
C TYR A 47 -4.66 22.38 -29.85
N SER A 48 -3.94 21.33 -30.21
CA SER A 48 -4.42 20.22 -31.03
C SER A 48 -5.17 19.18 -30.18
N ILE A 49 -5.93 18.30 -30.83
CA ILE A 49 -6.56 17.17 -30.14
C ILE A 49 -5.53 16.21 -29.52
N THR A 50 -4.34 16.10 -30.13
CA THR A 50 -3.25 15.28 -29.62
C THR A 50 -2.67 15.82 -28.31
N ASP A 51 -2.63 17.14 -28.13
CA ASP A 51 -2.21 17.74 -26.85
C ASP A 51 -3.18 17.37 -25.72
N VAL A 52 -4.49 17.40 -26.01
CA VAL A 52 -5.54 17.02 -25.04
C VAL A 52 -5.41 15.55 -24.67
N GLN A 53 -5.16 14.68 -25.66
CA GLN A 53 -4.94 13.24 -25.42
C GLN A 53 -3.71 13.00 -24.55
N GLN A 54 -2.60 13.69 -24.81
CA GLN A 54 -1.38 13.59 -24.02
C GLN A 54 -1.60 14.04 -22.57
N ALA A 55 -2.26 15.18 -22.37
CA ALA A 55 -2.57 15.68 -21.02
C ALA A 55 -3.50 14.73 -20.25
N SER A 56 -4.50 14.14 -20.94
CA SER A 56 -5.39 13.13 -20.37
C SER A 56 -4.62 11.86 -19.96
N GLN A 57 -3.72 11.36 -20.82
CA GLN A 57 -2.89 10.20 -20.50
C GLN A 57 -2.00 10.44 -19.28
N GLN A 58 -1.37 11.62 -19.18
CA GLN A 58 -0.55 11.98 -18.01
C GLN A 58 -1.38 11.98 -16.73
N LEU A 59 -2.58 12.57 -16.75
CA LEU A 59 -3.49 12.56 -15.61
C LEU A 59 -3.87 11.12 -15.20
N GLN A 60 -4.22 10.26 -16.15
CA GLN A 60 -4.54 8.87 -15.85
C GLN A 60 -3.34 8.10 -15.29
N GLN A 61 -2.14 8.37 -15.80
CA GLN A 61 -0.92 7.76 -15.28
C GLN A 61 -0.67 8.14 -13.81
N GLN A 62 -0.92 9.39 -13.42
CA GLN A 62 -0.82 9.81 -12.01
C GLN A 62 -1.87 9.13 -11.11
N ARG A 63 -3.11 9.00 -11.60
CA ARG A 63 -4.18 8.28 -10.88
C ARG A 63 -3.85 6.81 -10.71
N LEU A 64 -3.28 6.16 -11.74
CA LEU A 64 -2.81 4.78 -11.65
C LEU A 64 -1.66 4.65 -10.64
N ASN A 65 -0.70 5.58 -10.66
CA ASN A 65 0.42 5.59 -9.73
C ASN A 65 -0.07 5.65 -8.27
N LYS A 66 -1.04 6.52 -7.97
CA LYS A 66 -1.69 6.58 -6.64
C LYS A 66 -2.24 5.22 -6.19
N ILE A 67 -2.92 4.51 -7.09
CA ILE A 67 -3.49 3.18 -6.79
C ILE A 67 -2.39 2.15 -6.51
N GLN A 68 -1.29 2.17 -7.27
CA GLN A 68 -0.17 1.26 -7.06
C GLN A 68 0.53 1.51 -5.72
N ILE A 69 0.70 2.78 -5.32
CA ILE A 69 1.24 3.13 -3.99
C ILE A 69 0.33 2.60 -2.88
N LEU A 70 -0.98 2.80 -2.99
CA LEU A 70 -1.94 2.26 -2.01
C LEU A 70 -1.86 0.73 -1.91
N LYS A 71 -1.82 0.05 -3.06
CA LYS A 71 -1.66 -1.41 -3.11
C LYS A 71 -0.39 -1.84 -2.39
N ARG A 72 0.74 -1.18 -2.66
CA ARG A 72 2.01 -1.48 -2.01
C ARG A 72 1.95 -1.22 -0.51
N ALA A 73 1.40 -0.08 -0.08
CA ALA A 73 1.25 0.25 1.33
C ALA A 73 0.38 -0.77 2.09
N TRP A 74 -0.69 -1.26 1.46
CA TRP A 74 -1.51 -2.33 2.03
C TRP A 74 -0.72 -3.63 2.18
N GLN A 75 0.03 -4.04 1.15
CA GLN A 75 0.89 -5.23 1.20
C GLN A 75 1.95 -5.10 2.31
N THR A 76 2.69 -3.99 2.34
CA THR A 76 3.73 -3.74 3.36
C THR A 76 3.14 -3.68 4.78
N SER A 77 1.95 -3.10 4.97
CA SER A 77 1.28 -3.09 6.28
C SER A 77 0.89 -4.48 6.73
N PHE A 78 0.52 -5.32 5.78
CA PHE A 78 0.12 -6.68 6.05
C PHE A 78 1.32 -7.55 6.43
N ASP A 79 2.43 -7.43 5.72
CA ASP A 79 3.68 -8.11 6.05
C ASP A 79 4.24 -7.65 7.41
N ALA A 80 4.15 -6.35 7.73
CA ALA A 80 4.56 -5.83 9.03
C ALA A 80 3.74 -6.41 10.18
N LYS A 81 2.41 -6.52 10.02
CA LYS A 81 1.52 -7.12 11.02
C LYS A 81 1.77 -8.62 11.18
N SER A 82 1.96 -9.32 10.07
CA SER A 82 2.29 -10.75 10.04
C SER A 82 3.56 -11.02 10.86
N LEU A 83 4.61 -10.24 10.59
CA LEU A 83 5.89 -10.33 11.30
C LEU A 83 5.77 -9.97 12.79
N ALA A 84 5.00 -8.94 13.13
CA ALA A 84 4.79 -8.51 14.51
C ALA A 84 4.05 -9.57 15.35
N PHE A 85 3.12 -10.31 14.74
CA PHE A 85 2.39 -11.40 15.41
C PHE A 85 3.09 -12.76 15.31
N GLY A 86 4.16 -12.88 14.51
CA GLY A 86 4.82 -14.16 14.24
C GLY A 86 3.94 -15.12 13.43
N ILE A 87 2.99 -14.58 12.67
CA ILE A 87 2.01 -15.33 11.88
C ILE A 87 2.33 -15.13 10.41
N ASP A 88 2.29 -16.19 9.61
CA ASP A 88 2.59 -16.09 8.19
C ASP A 88 1.54 -15.22 7.46
N SER A 89 2.01 -14.44 6.49
CA SER A 89 1.20 -13.55 5.63
C SER A 89 0.06 -14.34 4.93
N SER A 90 0.30 -15.58 4.52
CA SER A 90 -0.73 -16.45 3.93
C SER A 90 -1.88 -16.81 4.88
N VAL A 91 -1.63 -16.86 6.19
CA VAL A 91 -2.66 -17.17 7.20
C VAL A 91 -3.62 -16.01 7.39
N ILE A 92 -3.11 -14.77 7.41
CA ILE A 92 -3.95 -13.58 7.66
C ILE A 92 -4.82 -13.22 6.44
N THR A 93 -4.45 -13.66 5.24
CA THR A 93 -5.25 -13.43 4.00
C THR A 93 -6.34 -14.48 3.80
N SER A 94 -6.31 -15.56 4.61
CA SER A 94 -7.32 -16.61 4.52
C SER A 94 -8.66 -16.15 5.09
N PRO A 95 -9.80 -16.59 4.53
CA PRO A 95 -11.13 -16.31 5.09
C PRO A 95 -11.28 -16.74 6.56
N ASP A 96 -10.51 -17.75 6.97
CA ASP A 96 -10.53 -18.33 8.31
C ASP A 96 -9.36 -17.88 9.20
N ALA A 97 -8.72 -16.75 8.87
CA ALA A 97 -7.53 -16.24 9.54
C ALA A 97 -7.66 -16.25 11.07
N ILE A 98 -8.77 -15.74 11.62
CA ILE A 98 -9.00 -15.68 13.07
C ILE A 98 -8.97 -17.07 13.71
N MET A 99 -9.54 -18.09 13.05
CA MET A 99 -9.55 -19.46 13.56
C MET A 99 -8.13 -20.06 13.57
N GLN A 100 -7.36 -19.84 12.50
CA GLN A 100 -5.99 -20.35 12.40
C GLN A 100 -5.04 -19.66 13.39
N ILE A 101 -5.19 -18.34 13.56
CA ILE A 101 -4.47 -17.55 14.57
C ILE A 101 -4.75 -18.11 15.98
N ASN A 102 -6.03 -18.33 16.30
CA ASN A 102 -6.41 -18.89 17.59
C ASN A 102 -5.84 -20.30 17.82
N GLN A 103 -5.90 -21.18 16.81
CA GLN A 103 -5.33 -22.53 16.93
C GLN A 103 -3.81 -22.49 17.17
N ASN A 104 -3.07 -21.65 16.44
CA ASN A 104 -1.64 -21.48 16.66
C ASN A 104 -1.34 -20.99 18.09
N LEU A 105 -2.05 -19.97 18.57
CA LEU A 105 -1.88 -19.45 19.93
C LEU A 105 -2.13 -20.53 21.00
N TRP A 106 -3.17 -21.35 20.84
CA TRP A 106 -3.44 -22.47 21.74
C TRP A 106 -2.32 -23.52 21.71
N GLN A 107 -1.82 -23.88 20.53
CA GLN A 107 -0.70 -24.83 20.40
C GLN A 107 0.58 -24.30 21.05
N THR A 108 0.94 -23.04 20.81
CA THR A 108 2.12 -22.41 21.44
C THR A 108 1.98 -22.34 22.96
N THR A 109 0.79 -22.02 23.47
CA THR A 109 0.52 -21.98 24.92
C THR A 109 0.68 -23.37 25.55
N GLN A 110 0.20 -24.42 24.87
CA GLN A 110 0.36 -25.80 25.34
C GLN A 110 1.84 -26.24 25.35
N GLN A 111 2.62 -25.85 24.34
CA GLN A 111 4.05 -26.15 24.27
C GLN A 111 4.84 -25.46 25.40
N LEU A 112 4.50 -24.22 25.74
CA LEU A 112 5.10 -23.51 26.88
C LEU A 112 4.88 -24.26 28.22
N ASN A 113 3.70 -24.85 28.41
CA ASN A 113 3.39 -25.63 29.62
C ASN A 113 4.18 -26.96 29.69
N THR A 114 4.48 -27.59 28.55
CA THR A 114 5.23 -28.85 28.53
C THR A 114 6.72 -28.70 28.87
N VAL A 115 7.31 -27.51 28.65
CA VAL A 115 8.74 -27.26 28.96
C VAL A 115 8.97 -27.01 30.47
N LEU A 116 7.95 -26.55 31.20
CA LEU A 116 8.03 -26.33 32.66
C LEU A 116 7.69 -27.58 33.49
N GLY A 117 7.25 -28.68 32.85
CA GLY A 117 6.90 -29.95 33.50
C GLY A 117 7.96 -31.05 33.36
N ALA A 118 9.15 -30.71 32.86
CA ALA A 118 10.28 -31.62 32.74
C ALA A 118 11.39 -31.23 33.73
N GLU A 119 11.10 -31.37 35.03
CA GLU A 119 12.09 -31.54 36.09
C GLU A 119 11.80 -32.85 36.84
#